data_AF-A0A7U9RTM6-F1
#
_entry.id   AF-A0A7U9RTM6-F1
#
_cell.length_a   1.000
_cell.length_b   1.000
_cell.length_c   1.000
_cell.angle_alpha   90.00
_cell.angle_beta   90.00
_cell.angle_gamma   90.00
#
_symmetry.space_group_name_H-M   'P 1'
#
loop_
_entity.id
_entity.type
_entity.pdbx_description
1 polymer ?
#
loop_
_entity_poly.entity_id
_entity_poly.type
_entity_poly.pdbx_seq_one_letter_code
_entity_poly.pdbx_strand_id
1 'polypeptide(L)' 'MADIRIKIIYRDGIEEEHYIDSYKVQDGCLCTYIRFGGNSGTRHIPLDLIKEYTTS' A
#
# COMPACT_ATOMS: atom_id res chain seq x y z
N MET A 1 -5.21 -16.30 -4.30
CA MET A 1 -5.76 -15.39 -3.30
C MET A 1 -4.74 -14.27 -3.14
N ALA A 2 -5.19 -13.06 -2.85
CA ALA A 2 -4.37 -11.85 -2.86
C ALA A 2 -3.71 -11.71 -1.49
N ASP A 3 -2.57 -12.37 -1.30
CA ASP A 3 -2.00 -12.58 0.03
C ASP A 3 -0.69 -11.82 0.23
N ILE A 4 -0.52 -10.64 -0.38
CA ILE A 4 0.58 -9.75 -0.01
C ILE A 4 0.08 -8.86 1.12
N ARG A 5 0.66 -9.04 2.31
CA ARG A 5 0.40 -8.16 3.45
C ARG A 5 1.34 -6.98 3.34
N ILE A 6 0.80 -5.78 3.17
CA ILE A 6 1.58 -4.54 3.19
C ILE A 6 1.31 -3.79 4.48
N LYS A 7 2.39 -3.45 5.19
CA LYS A 7 2.35 -2.54 6.33
C LYS A 7 3.05 -1.25 5.93
N ILE A 8 2.37 -0.12 6.09
CA ILE A 8 2.86 1.20 5.75
C ILE A 8 2.91 2.04 7.02
N ILE A 9 4.09 2.56 7.33
CA ILE A 9 4.34 3.48 8.44
C ILE A 9 4.52 4.86 7.81
N TYR A 10 3.59 5.77 8.10
CA TYR A 10 3.64 7.14 7.64
C TYR A 10 4.55 8.01 8.51
N ARG A 11 5.02 9.13 7.97
CA ARG A 11 5.88 10.08 8.69
C ARG A 11 5.20 10.77 9.86
N ASP A 12 3.89 10.88 9.83
CA ASP A 12 3.05 11.41 10.92
C ASP A 12 2.85 10.42 12.07
N GLY A 13 3.36 9.18 11.94
CA GLY A 13 3.23 8.12 12.94
C GLY A 13 1.98 7.25 12.77
N ILE A 14 1.16 7.49 11.73
CA ILE A 14 0.05 6.60 11.40
C ILE A 14 0.61 5.30 10.82
N GLU A 15 0.03 4.17 11.23
CA GLU A 15 0.33 2.86 10.66
C GLU A 15 -0.93 2.31 9.99
N GLU A 16 -0.79 1.89 8.72
CA GLU A 16 -1.83 1.19 7.98
C GLU A 16 -1.34 -0.21 7.63
N GLU A 17 -2.26 -1.18 7.68
CA GLU A 17 -1.99 -2.54 7.26
C GLU A 17 -3.15 -3.08 6.43
N HIS A 18 -2.82 -3.60 5.24
CA HIS A 18 -3.81 -4.10 4.30
C HIS A 18 -3.29 -5.32 3.54
N TYR A 19 -4.23 -6.14 3.07
CA TYR A 19 -3.96 -7.21 2.12
C TYR A 19 -4.22 -6.70 0.71
N ILE A 20 -3.26 -6.95 -0.18
CA ILE A 20 -3.27 -6.46 -1.55
C ILE A 20 -2.92 -7.59 -2.53
N ASP A 21 -3.38 -7.46 -3.78
CA ASP A 21 -3.03 -8.39 -4.86
C ASP A 21 -1.64 -8.09 -5.41
N SER A 22 -1.31 -6.81 -5.53
CA SER A 22 -0.02 -6.35 -6.04
C SER A 22 0.27 -4.92 -5.61
N TYR A 23 1.56 -4.58 -5.61
CA TYR A 23 2.03 -3.21 -5.46
C TYR A 23 3.08 -2.88 -6.50
N LYS A 24 3.21 -1.60 -6.83
CA LYS A 24 4.28 -1.06 -7.66
C LYS A 24 4.66 0.33 -7.17
N VAL A 25 5.92 0.71 -7.35
CA VAL A 25 6.36 2.09 -7.15
C VAL A 25 6.43 2.78 -8.51
N GLN A 26 5.69 3.88 -8.68
CA GLN A 26 5.65 4.62 -9.93
C GLN A 26 5.40 6.11 -9.64
N ASP A 27 6.09 7.00 -10.38
CA ASP A 27 5.88 8.46 -10.28
C ASP A 27 5.97 9.01 -8.84
N GLY A 28 6.90 8.45 -8.04
CA GLY A 28 7.07 8.85 -6.63
C GLY A 28 5.94 8.36 -5.69
N CYS A 29 5.06 7.48 -6.16
CA CYS A 29 3.96 6.91 -5.39
C CYS A 29 4.09 5.40 -5.25
N LEU A 30 3.79 4.89 -4.06
CA LEU A 30 3.46 3.49 -3.83
C LEU A 30 2.02 3.24 -4.27
N CYS A 31 1.86 2.51 -5.36
CA CYS A 31 0.57 2.14 -5.90
C CYS A 31 0.22 0.73 -5.43
N THR A 32 -0.86 0.57 -4.68
CA THR A 32 -1.36 -0.74 -4.25
C THR A 32 -2.65 -1.07 -4.98
N TYR A 33 -2.81 -2.34 -5.36
CA TYR A 33 -3.96 -2.81 -6.11
C TYR A 33 -4.66 -3.95 -5.37
N ILE A 34 -5.99 -3.83 -5.30
CA ILE A 34 -6.88 -4.84 -4.74
C ILE A 34 -7.89 -5.21 -5.82
N ARG A 35 -7.96 -6.50 -6.18
CA ARG A 35 -8.81 -6.99 -7.28
C ARG A 35 -10.27 -7.14 -6.86
N PHE A 36 -10.53 -7.54 -5.61
CA PHE A 36 -11.89 -7.87 -5.15
C PHE A 36 -12.19 -7.25 -3.77
N GLY A 37 -13.45 -6.88 -3.54
CA GLY A 37 -13.94 -6.33 -2.27
C GLY A 37 -14.38 -4.87 -2.34
N GLY A 38 -14.90 -4.34 -1.22
CA GLY A 38 -15.36 -2.94 -1.13
C GLY A 38 -14.23 -1.91 -1.30
N ASN A 39 -12.98 -2.31 -1.07
CA ASN A 39 -11.78 -1.52 -1.29
C ASN A 39 -11.07 -1.87 -2.61
N SER A 40 -11.78 -2.49 -3.55
CA SER A 40 -11.21 -2.81 -4.86
C SER A 40 -10.81 -1.55 -5.62
N GLY A 41 -9.71 -1.65 -6.36
CA GLY A 41 -9.12 -0.54 -7.10
C GLY A 41 -7.65 -0.33 -6.79
N THR A 42 -7.11 0.76 -7.34
CA THR A 42 -5.71 1.16 -7.14
C THR A 42 -5.64 2.35 -6.19
N ARG A 43 -4.96 2.22 -5.05
CA ARG A 43 -4.59 3.36 -4.20
C ARG A 43 -3.23 3.88 -4.63
N HIS A 44 -3.07 5.20 -4.64
CA HIS A 44 -1.80 5.86 -4.91
C HIS A 44 -1.38 6.60 -3.64
N ILE A 45 -0.28 6.18 -3.04
CA ILE A 45 0.22 6.72 -1.77
C ILE A 45 1.58 7.39 -2.06
N PRO A 46 1.70 8.72 -1.91
CA PRO A 46 2.98 9.41 -2.13
C PRO A 46 4.07 8.86 -1.21
N LEU A 47 5.23 8.52 -1.78
CA LEU A 47 6.37 8.01 -0.99
C LEU A 47 6.90 9.04 0.01
N ASP A 48 6.70 10.34 -0.25
CA ASP A 48 7.10 11.39 0.70
C ASP A 48 6.33 11.31 2.02
N LEU A 49 5.10 10.78 2.01
CA LEU A 49 4.31 10.57 3.23
C LEU A 49 4.74 9.30 3.97
N ILE A 50 5.38 8.36 3.28
CA ILE A 50 5.78 7.07 3.85
C ILE A 50 7.15 7.21 4.49
N LYS A 51 7.22 6.84 5.78
CA LYS A 51 8.49 6.70 6.49
C LYS A 51 9.16 5.39 6.14
N GLU A 52 8.39 4.30 6.21
CA GLU A 52 8.83 2.95 5.89
C GLU A 52 7.62 2.09 5.49
N TYR A 53 7.81 1.12 4.60
CA TYR A 53 6.79 0.11 4.34
C TYR A 53 7.44 -1.26 4.22
N THR A 54 6.73 -2.30 4.67
CA THR A 54 7.16 -3.69 4.61
C THR A 54 6.09 -4.55 3.95
N THR A 55 6.53 -5.57 3.22
CA THR A 55 5.66 -6.51 2.51
C THR A 55 6.02 -7.94 2.90
N SER A 56 5.03 -8.79 3.16
CA SER A 56 5.20 -10.22 3.48
C SER A 56 4.19 -11.09 2.76
#